data_AF-A0A8J8GLD9-F1
#
_entry.id   AF-A0A8J8GLD9-F1
#
_cell.length_a   1.000
_cell.length_b   1.000
_cell.length_c   1.000
_cell.angle_alpha   90.00
_cell.angle_beta   90.00
_cell.angle_gamma   90.00
#
_symmetry.space_group_name_H-M   'P 1'
#
loop_
_entity.id
_entity.type
_entity.pdbx_description
1 polymer ?
#
loop_
_entity_poly.entity_id
_entity_poly.type
_entity_poly.pdbx_seq_one_letter_code
_entity_poly.pdbx_strand_id
1 'polypeptide(L)' 'MGDASNPSIDDEHEVVLEAAYEAGYFEHPRRTAGEEIAASLDLSPAAFQIRLQEATAACVERYLAERDEADD' A
#
# COMPACT_ATOMS: atom_id res chain seq x y z
N MET A 1 24.02 -9.04 12.69
CA MET A 1 22.89 -9.74 12.07
C MET A 1 21.83 -8.68 11.88
N GLY A 2 21.72 -8.13 10.66
CA GLY A 2 20.75 -7.07 10.38
C GLY A 2 19.35 -7.67 10.35
N ASP A 3 18.43 -6.99 11.02
CA ASP A 3 16.98 -7.23 11.04
C ASP A 3 16.47 -7.49 9.61
N ALA A 4 16.08 -8.73 9.32
CA ALA A 4 15.76 -9.19 7.95
C ALA A 4 14.31 -9.67 7.79
N SER A 5 13.46 -9.55 8.82
CA SER A 5 12.09 -10.08 8.77
C SER A 5 11.00 -9.03 8.56
N ASN A 6 11.32 -7.74 8.63
CA ASN A 6 10.33 -6.73 8.31
C ASN A 6 10.54 -6.20 6.89
N PRO A 7 9.72 -6.56 5.90
CA PRO A 7 9.83 -5.96 4.57
C PRO A 7 9.66 -4.45 4.76
N SER A 8 10.74 -3.69 4.53
CA SER A 8 10.67 -2.24 4.61
C SER A 8 9.70 -1.80 3.53
N ILE A 9 8.56 -1.27 3.96
CA ILE A 9 7.71 -0.48 3.07
C ILE A 9 8.58 0.70 2.65
N ASP A 10 8.91 0.75 1.37
CA ASP A 10 9.61 1.89 0.80
C ASP A 10 8.75 3.14 1.00
N ASP A 11 9.34 4.29 1.34
CA ASP A 11 8.61 5.52 1.61
C ASP A 11 7.65 5.89 0.44
N GLU A 12 7.98 5.49 -0.80
CA GLU A 12 7.11 5.66 -1.97
C GLU A 12 5.81 4.85 -1.91
N HIS A 13 5.85 3.65 -1.33
CA HIS A 13 4.69 2.76 -1.18
C HIS A 13 3.74 3.24 -0.09
N GLU A 14 4.27 3.82 0.99
CA GLU A 14 3.49 4.37 2.09
C GLU A 14 2.60 5.53 1.61
N VAL A 15 3.17 6.46 0.84
CA VAL A 15 2.44 7.61 0.31
C VAL A 15 1.25 7.21 -0.57
N VAL A 16 1.40 6.16 -1.39
CA VAL A 16 0.32 5.69 -2.27
C VAL A 16 -0.79 5.01 -1.49
N LEU A 17 -0.43 4.21 -0.48
CA LEU A 17 -1.37 3.55 0.42
C LEU A 17 -2.16 4.56 1.25
N GLU A 18 -1.46 5.54 1.83
CA GLU A 18 -2.05 6.60 2.64
C GLU A 18 -3.02 7.44 1.80
N ALA A 19 -2.59 7.92 0.64
CA ALA A 19 -3.45 8.68 -0.26
C ALA A 19 -4.71 7.89 -0.70
N ALA A 20 -4.55 6.59 -0.98
CA ALA A 20 -5.68 5.73 -1.31
C ALA A 20 -6.64 5.56 -0.12
N TYR A 21 -6.10 5.40 1.09
CA TYR A 21 -6.87 5.26 2.31
C TYR A 21 -7.64 6.54 2.65
N GLU A 22 -6.98 7.69 2.66
CA GLU A 22 -7.58 8.99 2.96
C GLU A 22 -8.63 9.41 1.93
N ALA A 23 -8.41 9.09 0.66
CA ALA A 23 -9.39 9.32 -0.41
C ALA A 23 -10.61 8.38 -0.34
N GLY A 24 -10.63 7.42 0.59
CA GLY A 24 -11.73 6.45 0.70
C GLY A 24 -11.79 5.50 -0.49
N TYR A 25 -10.66 5.20 -1.13
CA TYR A 25 -10.56 4.24 -2.23
C TYR A 25 -11.00 2.83 -1.82
N PHE A 26 -10.72 2.48 -0.56
CA PHE A 26 -11.07 1.19 0.04
C PHE A 26 -12.47 1.17 0.67
N GLU A 27 -13.18 2.30 0.71
CA GLU A 27 -14.54 2.36 1.27
C GLU A 27 -15.60 1.78 0.32
N HIS A 28 -16.77 1.41 0.88
CA HIS A 28 -17.92 0.99 0.09
C HIS A 28 -19.21 1.72 0.50
N PRO A 29 -19.86 2.48 -0.42
CA PRO A 29 -19.44 2.77 -1.80
C PRO A 29 -18.14 3.60 -1.84
N ARG A 30 -17.31 3.41 -2.88
CA ARG A 30 -16.04 4.15 -3.03
C ARG A 30 -16.32 5.65 -3.10
N ARG A 31 -15.61 6.47 -2.31
CA ARG A 31 -15.74 7.93 -2.38
C ARG A 31 -14.99 8.56 -3.55
N THR A 32 -13.87 7.96 -3.93
CA THR A 32 -12.98 8.50 -4.96
C THR A 32 -12.45 7.38 -5.86
N ALA A 33 -12.29 7.67 -7.15
CA ALA A 33 -11.73 6.74 -8.12
C ALA A 33 -10.20 6.75 -8.11
N GLY A 34 -9.58 5.61 -8.44
CA GLY A 34 -8.12 5.51 -8.49
C GLY A 34 -7.47 6.45 -9.51
N GLU A 35 -8.19 6.85 -10.56
CA GLU A 35 -7.72 7.87 -11.53
C GLU A 35 -7.61 9.26 -10.92
N GLU A 36 -8.53 9.64 -10.02
CA GLU A 36 -8.51 10.95 -9.36
C GLU A 36 -7.35 11.03 -8.34
N ILE A 37 -7.07 9.91 -7.66
CA ILE A 37 -5.95 9.79 -6.71
C ILE A 37 -4.62 9.74 -7.47
N ALA A 38 -4.57 9.06 -8.61
CA ALA A 38 -3.39 9.09 -9.48
C ALA A 38 -3.09 10.52 -9.94
N ALA A 39 -4.11 11.27 -10.36
CA ALA A 39 -3.97 12.66 -10.76
C ALA A 39 -3.49 13.56 -9.60
N SER A 40 -3.94 13.35 -8.36
CA SER A 40 -3.47 14.13 -7.21
C SER A 40 -2.02 13.83 -6.83
N LEU A 41 -1.52 12.64 -7.15
CA LEU A 41 -0.14 12.21 -6.91
C LEU A 41 0.80 12.52 -8.09
N ASP A 42 0.31 13.19 -9.13
CA ASP A 42 1.04 13.41 -10.40
C ASP A 42 1.50 12.09 -11.06
N LEU A 43 0.71 11.03 -10.87
CA LEU A 43 0.96 9.70 -11.39
C LEU A 43 0.01 9.37 -12.54
N SER A 44 0.48 8.52 -13.45
CA SER A 44 -0.41 7.87 -14.41
C SER A 44 -1.28 6.83 -13.69
N PRO A 45 -2.54 6.61 -14.11
CA PRO A 45 -3.41 5.59 -13.50
C PRO A 45 -2.78 4.20 -13.43
N ALA A 46 -2.02 3.82 -14.47
CA ALA A 46 -1.27 2.56 -14.49
C ALA A 46 -0.17 2.51 -13.42
N ALA A 47 0.58 3.59 -13.25
CA ALA A 47 1.63 3.68 -12.23
C ALA A 47 1.05 3.63 -10.81
N PHE A 48 -0.07 4.32 -10.59
CA PHE A 48 -0.81 4.25 -9.32
C PHE A 48 -1.25 2.81 -9.00
N GLN A 49 -1.84 2.10 -9.96
CA GLN A 49 -2.29 0.72 -9.74
C GLN A 49 -1.12 -0.24 -9.44
N ILE A 50 0.01 -0.11 -10.14
CA ILE A 50 1.22 -0.91 -9.89
C ILE A 50 1.73 -0.66 -8.48
N ARG A 51 1.96 0.62 -8.13
CA ARG A 51 2.47 1.00 -6.81
C ARG A 51 1.52 0.59 -5.70
N LEU A 52 0.21 0.73 -5.90
CA LEU A 52 -0.80 0.30 -4.94
C LEU A 52 -0.75 -1.21 -4.73
N GLN A 53 -0.55 -1.99 -5.80
CA GLN A 53 -0.43 -3.45 -5.72
C GLN A 53 0.84 -3.87 -4.98
N GLU A 54 1.98 -3.25 -5.29
CA GLU A 54 3.27 -3.48 -4.61
C GLU A 54 3.20 -3.11 -3.13
N ALA A 55 2.64 -1.93 -2.82
CA ALA A 55 2.42 -1.45 -1.47
C ALA A 55 1.49 -2.38 -0.67
N THR A 56 0.38 -2.81 -1.27
CA THR A 56 -0.54 -3.76 -0.63
C THR A 56 0.14 -5.11 -0.38
N ALA A 57 0.93 -5.61 -1.34
CA ALA A 57 1.66 -6.86 -1.19
C ALA A 57 2.67 -6.78 -0.03
N ALA A 58 3.42 -5.68 0.08
CA ALA A 58 4.35 -5.45 1.20
C ALA A 58 3.62 -5.40 2.55
N CYS A 59 2.48 -4.72 2.65
CA CYS A 59 1.64 -4.71 3.86
C CYS A 59 1.15 -6.13 4.24
N VAL A 60 0.72 -6.91 3.25
CA VAL A 60 0.26 -8.29 3.49
C VAL A 60 1.43 -9.19 3.92
N GLU A 61 2.58 -9.08 3.26
CA GLU A 61 3.77 -9.85 3.61
C GLU A 61 4.25 -9.54 5.04
N ARG A 62 4.29 -8.25 5.40
CA ARG A 62 4.56 -7.82 6.78
C ARG A 62 3.57 -8.44 7.78
N TYR A 63 2.28 -8.31 7.51
CA TYR A 63 1.25 -8.84 8.40
C TYR A 63 1.35 -10.36 8.56
N LEU A 64 1.72 -11.08 7.49
CA LEU A 64 1.92 -12.53 7.54
C LEU A 64 3.19 -12.90 8.31
N ALA A 65 4.29 -12.16 8.15
CA ALA A 65 5.52 -12.36 8.91
C ALA A 65 5.28 -12.16 10.42
N GLU A 66 4.62 -11.05 10.79
CA GLU A 66 4.25 -10.75 12.19
C GLU A 66 3.32 -11.81 12.80
N ARG A 67 2.48 -12.47 11.98
CA ARG A 67 1.64 -13.59 12.42
C ARG A 67 2.42 -14.88 12.62
N ASP A 68 3.33 -15.22 11.70
CA ASP A 68 4.13 -16.44 11.76
C ASP A 68 5.02 -16.44 13.03
N GLU A 69 5.60 -15.28 13.37
CA GLU A 69 6.38 -15.08 14.60
C GLU A 69 5.57 -15.16 15.90
N ALA A 70 4.24 -14.99 15.82
CA ALA A 70 3.35 -15.06 16.99
C ALA A 70 2.78 -16.47 17.24
N ASP A 71 2.87 -17.35 16.24
CA ASP A 71 2.40 -18.74 16.28
C ASP A 71 3.55 -19.76 16.59
N ASP A 72 4.82 -19.33 16.63
CA ASP A 72 6.02 -20.11 17.06
C ASP A 72 6.37 -19.91 18.54
#